data_AF-A0A520CIQ5-F1
#
_entry.id   AF-A0A520CIQ5-F1
#
_cell.length_a   1.000
_cell.length_b   1.000
_cell.length_c   1.000
_cell.angle_alpha   90.00
_cell.angle_beta   90.00
_cell.angle_gamma   90.00
#
_symmetry.space_group_name_H-M   'P 1'
#
loop_
_entity.id
_entity.type
_entity.pdbx_description
1 polymer ?
#
loop_
_entity_poly.entity_id
_entity_poly.type
_entity_poly.pdbx_seq_one_letter_code
_entity_poly.pdbx_strand_id
1 'polypeptide(L)'
;MVKIDYFCDIFENQLPLLYTLLQGDVAEVFYVCVGDKLVGTINKVTDGWEQIGGGRMSEEFIDKIGEYIDDKCKSLELAHN
;
A
#
# COMPACT_ATOMS: atom_id res chain seq x y z
N MET A 1 -6.57 10.08 -9.32
CA MET A 1 -5.55 9.01 -9.37
C MET A 1 -4.42 9.38 -8.41
N VAL A 2 -4.27 8.64 -7.32
CA VAL A 2 -3.20 8.83 -6.33
C VAL A 2 -2.14 7.78 -6.59
N LYS A 3 -0.89 8.21 -6.72
CA LYS A 3 0.28 7.33 -6.81
C LYS A 3 1.19 7.65 -5.63
N ILE A 4 1.50 6.64 -4.84
CA ILE A 4 2.41 6.76 -3.69
C ILE A 4 3.54 5.77 -3.91
N ASP A 5 4.76 6.28 -3.96
CA ASP A 5 5.95 5.44 -3.96
C ASP A 5 6.30 5.08 -2.50
N TYR A 6 6.42 3.79 -2.22
CA TYR A 6 6.75 3.24 -0.91
C TYR A 6 8.05 2.44 -0.99
N PHE A 7 9.11 2.98 -0.39
CA PHE A 7 10.34 2.24 -0.22
C PHE A 7 10.20 1.34 1.01
N CYS A 8 10.17 0.04 0.77
CA CYS A 8 9.91 -0.95 1.80
C CYS A 8 11.23 -1.57 2.27
N ASP A 9 11.58 -1.32 3.53
CA ASP A 9 12.67 -1.95 4.27
C ASP A 9 12.18 -3.06 5.21
N ILE A 10 10.90 -3.46 5.09
CA ILE A 10 10.18 -4.36 6.02
C ILE A 10 10.88 -5.70 6.23
N PHE A 11 11.57 -6.22 5.21
CA PHE A 11 12.16 -7.53 5.26
C PHE A 11 13.65 -7.42 5.60
N GLU A 12 14.00 -7.59 6.88
CA GLU A 12 15.36 -7.48 7.42
C GLU A 12 16.40 -8.37 6.70
N ASN A 13 15.96 -9.32 5.87
CA ASN A 13 16.80 -10.28 5.15
C ASN A 13 16.61 -10.26 3.62
N GLN A 14 15.97 -9.23 3.05
CA GLN A 14 15.84 -9.07 1.60
C GLN A 14 16.37 -7.71 1.16
N LEU A 15 16.86 -7.64 -0.09
CA LEU A 15 17.20 -6.35 -0.69
C LEU A 15 15.94 -5.47 -0.68
N PRO A 16 16.05 -4.18 -0.28
CA PRO A 16 14.92 -3.28 -0.28
C PRO A 16 14.27 -3.23 -1.66
N LEU A 17 12.96 -3.39 -1.72
CA LEU A 17 12.20 -3.28 -2.95
C LEU A 17 11.40 -1.98 -2.93
N LEU A 18 11.39 -1.29 -4.08
CA LEU A 18 10.52 -0.14 -4.28
C LEU A 18 9.14 -0.65 -4.69
N TYR A 19 8.17 -0.43 -3.82
CA TYR A 19 6.77 -0.71 -4.11
C TYR A 19 6.07 0.55 -4.59
N THR A 20 5.16 0.38 -5.54
CA THR A 20 4.28 1.43 -6.02
C THR A 20 2.86 1.09 -5.60
N LEU A 21 2.24 2.01 -4.85
CA LEU A 21 0.85 1.92 -4.40
C LEU A 21 0.01 2.82 -5.31
N LEU A 22 -0.88 2.21 -6.08
CA LEU A 22 -1.75 2.90 -7.03
C LEU A 22 -3.18 2.82 -6.54
N GLN A 23 -3.86 3.96 -6.46
CA GLN A 23 -5.29 4.03 -6.18
C GLN A 23 -6.04 4.43 -7.45
N GLY A 24 -6.95 3.55 -7.88
CA GLY A 24 -7.83 3.78 -9.04
C GLY A 24 -9.04 4.67 -8.68
N ASP A 25 -10.11 4.56 -9.46
CA ASP A 25 -11.35 5.34 -9.25
C ASP A 25 -12.21 4.82 -8.09
N VAL A 26 -11.99 3.56 -7.68
CA VAL A 26 -12.60 3.01 -6.46
C VAL A 26 -11.76 3.44 -5.27
N ALA A 27 -12.31 4.35 -4.47
CA ALA A 27 -11.58 5.11 -3.45
C ALA A 27 -10.94 4.27 -2.32
N GLU A 28 -11.22 2.98 -2.21
CA GLU A 28 -10.77 2.18 -1.07
C GLU A 28 -9.71 1.13 -1.44
N VAL A 29 -9.53 0.85 -2.74
CA VAL A 29 -8.63 -0.22 -3.21
C VAL A 29 -7.29 0.33 -3.68
N PHE A 30 -6.22 -0.24 -3.14
CA PHE A 30 -4.84 0.01 -3.57
C PHE A 30 -4.25 -1.20 -4.28
N TYR A 31 -3.66 -0.96 -5.43
CA TYR A 31 -2.84 -1.92 -6.16
C TYR A 31 -1.40 -1.81 -5.68
N VAL A 32 -0.83 -2.92 -5.23
CA VAL A 32 0.55 -3.03 -4.74
C VAL A 32 1.40 -3.61 -5.86
N CYS A 33 2.35 -2.83 -6.38
CA CYS A 33 3.22 -3.21 -7.49
C CYS A 33 4.69 -3.19 -7.09
N VAL A 34 5.51 -4.02 -7.72
CA VAL A 34 6.99 -3.95 -7.69
C VAL A 34 7.48 -3.85 -9.12
N GLY A 35 8.03 -2.69 -9.50
CA GLY A 35 8.22 -2.36 -10.90
C GLY A 35 6.89 -2.45 -11.66
N ASP A 36 6.89 -3.16 -12.80
CA ASP A 36 5.69 -3.35 -13.63
C ASP A 36 4.82 -4.55 -13.20
N LYS A 37 5.18 -5.24 -12.11
CA LYS A 37 4.48 -6.45 -11.66
C LYS A 37 3.49 -6.13 -10.55
N LEU A 38 2.23 -6.48 -10.77
CA LEU A 38 1.22 -6.51 -9.72
C LEU A 38 1.53 -7.64 -8.73
N VAL A 39 1.73 -7.26 -7.46
CA VAL A 39 1.93 -8.20 -6.34
C VAL A 39 0.57 -8.59 -5.76
N GLY A 40 -0.27 -7.60 -5.49
CA GLY A 40 -1.60 -7.82 -4.97
C GLY A 40 -2.42 -6.55 -4.85
N THR A 41 -3.61 -6.71 -4.28
CA THR A 41 -4.54 -5.62 -4.04
C THR A 41 -4.98 -5.65 -2.59
N ILE A 42 -4.94 -4.50 -1.93
CA ILE A 42 -5.40 -4.33 -0.55
C ILE A 42 -6.52 -3.31 -0.50
N ASN A 43 -7.38 -3.44 0.52
CA ASN A 43 -8.50 -2.54 0.76
C ASN A 43 -8.52 -2.13 2.22
N LYS A 44 -8.97 -0.91 2.50
CA LYS A 44 -9.24 -0.48 3.87
C LYS A 44 -10.51 -1.17 4.36
N VAL A 45 -10.45 -1.77 5.55
CA VAL A 45 -11.61 -2.33 6.26
C VAL A 45 -11.77 -1.64 7.61
N THR A 46 -12.85 -1.95 8.34
CA THR A 46 -13.17 -1.31 9.63
C THR A 46 -11.99 -1.31 10.61
N ASP A 47 -11.28 -2.44 10.71
CA ASP A 47 -10.26 -2.68 11.73
C ASP A 47 -8.82 -2.72 11.16
N GLY A 48 -8.60 -2.24 9.94
CA GLY A 48 -7.27 -2.26 9.34
C GLY A 48 -7.26 -2.34 7.83
N TRP A 49 -6.36 -3.15 7.30
CA TRP A 49 -6.17 -3.35 5.87
C TRP A 49 -6.20 -4.85 5.56
N GLU A 50 -6.86 -5.22 4.47
CA GLU A 50 -6.99 -6.61 4.07
C GLU A 50 -6.57 -6.80 2.62
N GLN A 51 -5.94 -7.94 2.34
CA GLN A 51 -5.71 -8.38 0.97
C GLN A 51 -7.01 -8.90 0.35
N ILE A 52 -7.41 -8.32 -0.77
CA ILE A 52 -8.61 -8.72 -1.52
C ILE A 52 -8.28 -9.42 -2.85
N GLY A 53 -7.00 -9.52 -3.23
CA GLY A 53 -6.59 -10.19 -4.47
C GLY A 53 -5.08 -10.27 -4.71
N GLY A 54 -4.69 -11.08 -5.70
CA GLY A 54 -3.31 -11.28 -6.15
C GLY A 54 -2.54 -12.39 -5.43
N GLY A 55 -1.21 -12.28 -5.41
CA GLY A 55 -0.34 -13.25 -4.75
C GLY A 55 -0.39 -13.09 -3.23
N ARG A 56 -0.42 -14.20 -2.48
CA ARG A 56 -0.54 -14.17 -1.01
C ARG A 56 0.58 -13.32 -0.39
N MET A 57 0.19 -12.28 0.34
CA MET A 57 1.06 -11.43 1.14
C MET A 57 0.94 -11.82 2.62
N SER A 58 1.96 -11.49 3.43
CA SER A 58 1.87 -11.66 4.88
C SER A 58 1.02 -10.55 5.49
N GLU A 59 0.34 -10.86 6.61
CA GLU A 59 -0.42 -9.87 7.38
C GLU A 59 0.46 -8.69 7.81
N GLU A 60 1.66 -8.97 8.35
CA GLU A 60 2.62 -7.93 8.73
C GLU A 60 2.96 -6.96 7.58
N PHE A 61 3.06 -7.46 6.34
CA PHE A 61 3.35 -6.63 5.19
C PHE A 61 2.15 -5.76 4.79
N ILE A 62 0.94 -6.34 4.85
CA ILE A 62 -0.31 -5.63 4.59
C ILE A 62 -0.50 -4.51 5.60
N ASP A 63 -0.28 -4.79 6.89
CA ASP A 63 -0.43 -3.83 7.98
C ASP A 63 0.52 -2.65 7.80
N LYS A 64 1.81 -2.90 7.58
CA LYS A 64 2.80 -1.83 7.39
C LYS A 64 2.55 -0.97 6.15
N ILE A 65 2.14 -1.57 5.03
CA ILE A 65 1.73 -0.79 3.84
C ILE A 65 0.50 0.04 4.16
N GLY A 66 -0.47 -0.56 4.84
CA GLY A 66 -1.70 0.10 5.25
C GLY A 66 -1.47 1.33 6.14
N GLU A 67 -0.64 1.18 7.16
CA GLU A 67 -0.20 2.29 8.03
C GLU A 67 0.47 3.40 7.23
N TYR A 68 1.35 3.04 6.29
CA TYR A 68 2.01 4.03 5.42
C TYR A 68 1.02 4.78 4.53
N ILE A 69 0.00 4.09 3.98
CA ILE A 69 -1.07 4.72 3.20
C ILE A 69 -1.85 5.70 4.08
N ASP A 70 -2.27 5.27 5.28
CA ASP A 70 -3.04 6.11 6.21
C ASP A 70 -2.27 7.39 6.56
N ASP A 71 -0.97 7.27 6.87
CA ASP A 71 -0.11 8.42 7.21
C ASP A 71 0.08 9.36 6.03
N LYS A 72 0.31 8.82 4.82
CA LYS A 72 0.47 9.64 3.61
C LYS A 72 -0.82 10.34 3.22
N CYS A 73 -1.96 9.66 3.23
CA CYS A 73 -3.25 10.26 2.91
C CYS A 73 -3.62 11.36 3.91
N LYS A 74 -3.45 11.15 5.23
CA LYS A 74 -3.64 12.20 6.24
C LYS A 74 -2.75 13.42 6.01
N SER A 75 -1.47 13.20 5.65
CA SER A 75 -0.55 14.30 5.38
C SER A 75 -0.96 15.14 4.16
N LEU A 76 -1.58 14.51 3.16
CA LEU A 76 -2.06 15.18 1.95
C LEU A 76 -3.35 15.97 2.21
N GLU A 77 -4.21 15.53 3.13
CA GLU A 77 -5.40 16.29 3.54
C GLU A 77 -5.02 17.54 4.36
N LEU A 78 -3.99 17.44 5.20
CA LEU A 78 -3.48 18.57 6.00
C LEU A 78 -2.72 19.60 5.16
N ALA A 79 -2.08 19.20 4.04
CA ALA A 79 -1.34 20.12 3.17
C ALA A 79 -2.24 20.99 2.26
N HIS A 80 -3.54 20.68 2.17
CA HIS A 80 -4.52 21.41 1.36
C HIS A 80 -5.48 22.28 2.18
N ASN A 81 -5.29 22.37 3.50
CA ASN A 81 -6.01 23.27 4.42
C ASN A 81 -5.08 24.37 4.95
#